data_AF-A0A4Y2JS57-F1
#
_entry.id   AF-A0A4Y2JS57-F1
#
_cell.length_a   1.000
_cell.length_b   1.000
_cell.length_c   1.000
_cell.angle_alpha   90.00
_cell.angle_beta   90.00
_cell.angle_gamma   90.00
#
_symmetry.space_group_name_H-M   'P 1'
#
loop_
_entity.id
_entity.type
_entity.pdbx_description
1 polymer ?
#
loop_
_entity_poly.entity_id
_entity_poly.type
_entity_poly.pdbx_seq_one_letter_code
_entity_poly.pdbx_strand_id
1 'polypeptide(L)'
;MSIDSGILGGNEVNCHLSEEIGKDMISKMMGKNFENVKFKRKGKVVTLASINSSVKFGNISIVVDPHILFHRLCIEKQSDDDLKAFFKFELSPFPI
;
A
#
# COMPACT_ATOMS: atom_id res chain seq x y z
N MET A 1 13.26 13.65 10.66
CA MET A 1 11.96 13.21 11.21
C MET A 1 11.68 11.78 10.72
N SER A 2 11.36 10.84 11.61
CA SER A 2 11.00 9.47 11.21
C SER A 2 9.49 9.39 10.94
N ILE A 3 9.09 8.78 9.83
CA ILE A 3 7.67 8.57 9.46
C ILE A 3 7.05 7.39 10.22
N ASP A 4 7.74 6.90 11.25
CA ASP A 4 7.39 5.71 12.06
C ASP A 4 5.94 5.74 12.61
N SER A 5 5.28 6.90 12.61
CA SER A 5 3.90 7.07 13.08
C SER A 5 2.87 7.50 12.02
N GLY A 6 3.22 7.60 10.73
CA GLY A 6 2.44 8.39 9.78
C GLY A 6 1.26 7.67 9.12
N ILE A 7 1.51 6.54 8.47
CA ILE A 7 0.51 5.83 7.65
C ILE A 7 0.67 4.33 7.88
N LEU A 8 0.03 3.83 8.94
CA LEU A 8 -0.21 2.41 9.10
C LEU A 8 -1.36 2.01 8.19
N GLY A 9 -1.11 1.08 7.27
CA GLY A 9 -2.18 0.45 6.52
C GLY A 9 -3.18 -0.16 7.51
N GLY A 10 -4.46 0.19 7.39
CA GLY A 10 -5.51 -0.44 8.19
C GLY A 10 -5.53 -1.96 7.98
N ASN A 11 -6.29 -2.68 8.80
CA ASN A 11 -6.46 -4.14 8.70
C ASN A 11 -7.00 -4.61 7.32
N GLU A 12 -7.44 -3.67 6.49
CA GLU A 12 -7.90 -3.88 5.12
C GLU A 12 -6.79 -3.87 4.06
N VAL A 13 -5.58 -3.35 4.35
CA VAL A 13 -4.43 -3.43 3.42
C VAL A 13 -3.86 -4.84 3.42
N ASN A 14 -3.70 -5.41 2.22
CA ASN A 14 -3.07 -6.71 2.04
C ASN A 14 -2.03 -6.73 0.91
N CYS A 15 -1.47 -5.57 0.53
CA CYS A 15 -0.46 -5.49 -0.53
C CYS A 15 0.80 -6.31 -0.26
N HIS A 16 1.15 -6.57 1.00
CA HIS A 16 2.25 -7.45 1.39
C HIS A 16 2.00 -8.94 1.05
N LEU A 17 0.75 -9.32 0.76
CA LEU A 17 0.35 -10.66 0.32
C LEU A 17 0.07 -10.71 -1.20
N SER A 18 0.56 -9.71 -1.96
CA SER A 18 0.30 -9.59 -3.41
C SER A 18 0.60 -10.89 -4.16
N GLU A 19 1.77 -11.48 -3.89
CA GLU A 19 2.24 -12.70 -4.53
C GLU A 19 1.37 -13.91 -4.18
N GLU A 20 1.03 -14.07 -2.89
CA GLU A 20 0.21 -15.20 -2.42
C GLU A 20 -1.22 -15.12 -2.98
N ILE A 21 -1.83 -13.94 -2.94
CA ILE A 21 -3.16 -13.68 -3.49
C ILE A 21 -3.15 -13.90 -5.02
N GLY A 22 -2.09 -13.46 -5.69
CA GLY A 22 -1.89 -13.68 -7.12
C GLY A 22 -1.82 -15.17 -7.47
N LYS A 23 -0.98 -15.93 -6.76
CA LYS A 23 -0.83 -17.39 -6.95
C LYS A 23 -2.15 -18.12 -6.72
N ASP A 24 -2.85 -17.84 -5.62
CA ASP A 24 -4.16 -18.43 -5.31
C ASP A 24 -5.19 -18.11 -6.40
N MET A 25 -5.22 -16.87 -6.90
CA MET A 25 -6.12 -16.47 -7.98
C MET A 25 -5.81 -17.21 -9.29
N ILE A 26 -4.53 -17.33 -9.67
CA ILE A 26 -4.09 -18.08 -10.85
C ILE A 26 -4.47 -19.56 -10.71
N SER A 27 -4.20 -20.20 -9.57
CA SER A 27 -4.59 -21.59 -9.30
C SER A 27 -6.09 -21.81 -9.43
N LYS A 28 -6.92 -20.84 -9.01
CA LYS A 28 -8.39 -20.90 -9.17
C LYS A 28 -8.88 -20.70 -10.60
N MET A 29 -8.04 -20.16 -11.48
CA MET A 29 -8.33 -20.00 -12.91
C MET A 29 -7.87 -21.21 -13.73
N MET A 30 -6.85 -21.94 -13.28
CA MET A 30 -6.38 -23.15 -13.95
C MET A 30 -7.51 -24.18 -14.10
N GLY A 31 -7.66 -24.71 -15.32
CA GLY A 31 -8.67 -25.72 -15.65
C GLY A 31 -10.09 -25.19 -15.87
N LYS A 32 -10.32 -23.87 -15.82
CA LYS A 32 -11.62 -23.25 -16.16
C LYS A 32 -11.59 -22.63 -17.55
N ASN A 33 -12.71 -22.69 -18.25
CA ASN A 33 -12.93 -21.92 -19.46
C ASN A 33 -12.90 -20.42 -19.16
N PHE A 34 -12.42 -19.62 -20.12
CA PHE A 34 -12.32 -18.16 -20.00
C PHE A 34 -13.66 -17.50 -19.65
N GLU A 35 -14.77 -17.99 -20.19
CA GLU A 35 -16.14 -17.53 -19.90
C GLU A 35 -16.53 -17.64 -18.41
N ASN A 36 -15.95 -18.62 -17.70
CA ASN A 36 -16.23 -18.90 -16.29
C ASN A 36 -15.30 -18.15 -15.34
N VAL A 37 -14.24 -17.53 -15.87
CA VAL A 37 -13.32 -16.71 -15.10
C VAL A 37 -13.90 -15.30 -14.99
N LYS A 38 -14.44 -14.98 -13.81
CA LYS A 38 -14.92 -13.62 -13.50
C LYS A 38 -14.03 -12.98 -12.44
N PHE A 39 -13.65 -11.73 -12.69
CA PHE A 39 -12.91 -10.92 -11.72
C PHE A 39 -13.79 -10.61 -10.50
N LYS A 40 -13.44 -11.16 -9.34
CA LYS A 40 -14.12 -10.89 -8.07
C LYS A 40 -13.40 -9.74 -7.36
N ARG A 41 -14.13 -8.66 -7.04
CA ARG A 41 -13.59 -7.53 -6.26
C ARG A 41 -12.98 -7.95 -4.92
N LYS A 42 -13.52 -9.00 -4.28
CA LYS A 42 -13.00 -9.57 -3.02
C LYS A 42 -11.61 -10.21 -3.16
N GLY A 43 -11.22 -10.64 -4.36
CA GLY A 43 -9.88 -11.20 -4.62
C GLY A 43 -8.85 -10.16 -5.05
N LYS A 44 -9.21 -8.88 -5.06
CA LYS A 44 -8.28 -7.81 -5.43
C LYS A 44 -7.37 -7.51 -4.24
N VAL A 45 -6.08 -7.32 -4.52
CA VAL A 45 -5.13 -6.74 -3.58
C VAL A 45 -5.52 -5.29 -3.29
N VAL A 46 -5.74 -4.99 -2.02
CA VAL A 46 -6.01 -3.67 -1.46
C VAL A 46 -4.67 -3.03 -1.15
N THR A 47 -4.34 -2.00 -1.91
CA THR A 47 -3.10 -1.25 -1.74
C THR A 47 -3.28 -0.08 -0.78
N LEU A 48 -2.19 0.42 -0.21
CA LEU A 48 -2.22 1.64 0.61
C LEU A 48 -2.80 2.83 -0.17
N ALA A 49 -2.53 2.93 -1.47
CA ALA A 49 -3.12 3.96 -2.32
C ALA A 49 -4.65 3.86 -2.46
N SER A 50 -5.24 2.70 -2.18
CA SER A 50 -6.70 2.51 -2.21
C SER A 50 -7.39 2.89 -0.90
N ILE A 51 -6.62 3.00 0.19
CA ILE A 51 -7.11 3.55 1.44
C ILE A 51 -6.92 5.06 1.35
N ASN A 52 -7.97 5.82 1.62
CA ASN A 52 -7.83 7.26 1.76
C ASN A 52 -6.72 7.51 2.77
N SER A 53 -5.67 8.20 2.34
CA SER A 53 -4.49 8.53 3.15
C SER A 53 -4.83 9.61 4.17
N SER A 54 -5.95 9.45 4.87
CA SER A 54 -6.41 10.37 5.90
C SER A 54 -5.97 9.88 7.26
N VAL A 55 -5.19 10.68 7.96
CA VAL A 55 -4.82 10.43 9.35
C VAL A 55 -5.89 11.06 10.23
N LYS A 56 -6.51 10.25 11.10
CA LYS A 56 -7.46 10.75 12.11
C LYS A 56 -6.70 11.14 13.37
N PHE A 57 -6.80 12.41 13.74
CA PHE A 57 -6.29 12.93 15.01
C PHE A 57 -7.49 13.44 15.82
N GLY A 58 -7.94 12.65 16.80
CA GLY A 58 -9.20 12.89 17.50
C GLY A 58 -10.39 12.89 16.53
N ASN A 59 -11.12 14.00 16.46
CA ASN A 59 -12.28 14.17 15.58
C ASN A 59 -11.93 14.76 14.20
N ILE A 60 -10.66 15.11 13.96
CA ILE A 60 -10.23 15.74 12.71
C ILE A 60 -9.58 14.69 11.83
N SER A 61 -10.07 14.57 10.60
CA SER A 61 -9.49 13.71 9.57
C SER A 61 -8.68 14.59 8.62
N ILE A 62 -7.36 14.47 8.64
CA ILE A 62 -6.47 15.20 7.75
C ILE A 62 -6.12 14.29 6.58
N VAL A 63 -6.53 14.65 5.37
CA VAL A 63 -6.10 13.96 4.16
C VAL A 63 -4.63 14.31 3.91
N VAL A 64 -3.79 13.29 3.87
CA VAL A 64 -2.35 13.41 3.63
C VAL A 64 -2.07 12.91 2.22
N ASP A 65 -1.64 13.79 1.33
CA ASP A 65 -1.19 13.36 -0.01
C ASP A 65 0.18 12.67 0.11
N PRO A 66 0.30 11.37 -0.29
CA PRO A 66 1.58 10.66 -0.29
C PRO A 66 2.67 11.35 -1.12
N HIS A 67 2.30 12.07 -2.20
CA HIS A 67 3.28 12.81 -3.01
C HIS A 67 3.84 14.03 -2.27
N ILE A 68 3.03 14.72 -1.48
CA ILE A 68 3.50 15.85 -0.67
C ILE A 68 4.47 15.35 0.42
N LEU A 69 4.18 14.21 1.04
CA LEU A 69 5.09 13.53 1.97
C LEU A 69 6.41 13.17 1.28
N PHE A 70 6.34 12.52 0.12
CA PHE A 70 7.52 12.13 -0.65
C PHE A 70 8.41 13.32 -0.99
N HIS A 71 7.83 14.42 -1.50
CA HIS A 71 8.59 15.64 -1.79
C HIS A 71 9.26 16.23 -0.56
N ARG A 72 8.56 16.26 0.59
CA ARG A 72 9.15 16.74 1.85
C ARG A 72 10.33 15.86 2.29
N LEU A 73 10.22 14.54 2.15
CA LEU A 73 11.31 13.61 2.45
C LEU A 73 12.51 13.83 1.53
N CYS A 74 12.28 14.04 0.23
CA CYS A 74 13.35 14.35 -0.71
C CYS A 74 14.10 15.64 -0.36
N ILE A 75 13.42 16.63 0.22
CA ILE A 75 14.04 17.90 0.66
C ILE A 75 14.80 17.73 1.98
N GLU A 76 14.26 16.96 2.94
CA GLU A 76 14.87 16.73 4.27
C GLU A 76 16.07 15.76 4.24
N LYS A 77 16.08 14.87 3.25
CA LYS A 77 17.15 13.90 3.01
C LYS A 77 18.52 14.60 2.88
N GLN A 78 19.47 14.17 3.70
CA GLN A 78 20.88 14.57 3.59
C GLN A 78 21.71 13.58 2.76
N SER A 79 21.35 12.28 2.78
CA SER A 79 22.05 11.22 2.04
C SER A 79 21.10 10.13 1.50
N ASP A 80 21.54 9.29 0.57
CA ASP A 80 20.76 8.13 0.06
C ASP A 80 20.50 7.07 1.12
N ASP A 81 21.36 6.96 2.12
CA ASP A 81 21.16 6.00 3.20
C ASP A 81 20.08 6.46 4.19
N ASP A 82 19.85 7.77 4.33
CA ASP A 82 18.73 8.30 5.13
C ASP A 82 17.37 7.91 4.54
N LEU A 83 17.27 7.81 3.21
CA LEU A 83 16.04 7.36 2.55
C LEU A 83 15.67 5.94 2.98
N LYS A 84 16.66 5.04 3.09
CA LYS A 84 16.40 3.66 3.55
C LYS A 84 15.84 3.64 4.98
N ALA A 85 16.29 4.56 5.84
CA ALA A 85 15.78 4.70 7.19
C ALA A 85 14.36 5.28 7.21
N PHE A 86 14.07 6.29 6.37
CA PHE A 86 12.73 6.87 6.25
C PHE A 86 11.69 5.88 5.72
N PHE A 87 12.08 5.03 4.77
CA PHE A 87 11.19 4.03 4.16
C PHE A 87 11.19 2.67 4.85
N LYS A 88 11.88 2.51 6.00
CA LYS A 88 12.02 1.23 6.69
C LYS A 88 10.68 0.56 7.01
N PHE A 89 9.64 1.35 7.25
CA PHE A 89 8.30 0.90 7.61
C PHE A 89 7.24 1.23 6.55
N GLU A 90 7.64 1.90 5.45
CA GLU A 90 6.71 2.18 4.35
C GLU A 90 6.61 0.95 3.45
N LEU A 91 5.38 0.45 3.32
CA LEU A 91 5.03 -0.53 2.31
C LEU A 91 4.82 0.20 0.98
N SER A 92 5.33 -0.38 -0.11
CA SER A 92 5.09 0.14 -1.45
C SER A 92 3.59 0.32 -1.70
N PRO A 93 3.13 1.48 -2.22
CA PRO A 93 1.74 1.69 -2.59
C PRO A 93 1.31 0.80 -3.78
N PHE A 94 2.26 0.13 -4.42
CA PHE A 94 2.03 -0.82 -5.50
C PHE A 94 2.45 -2.22 -5.06
N PRO A 95 1.68 -3.27 -5.41
CA PRO A 95 2.11 -4.64 -5.23
C PRO A 95 3.37 -4.88 -6.05
N ILE A 96 4.44 -5.33 -5.39
CA ILE A 96 5.66 -5.84 -6.04
C ILE A 96 5.41 -7.32 -6.38
#